data_AF-A0A9D2BNM6-F1
#
_entry.id   AF-A0A9D2BNM6-F1
#
_cell.length_a   1.000
_cell.length_b   1.000
_cell.length_c   1.000
_cell.angle_alpha   90.00
_cell.angle_beta   90.00
_cell.angle_gamma   90.00
#
_symmetry.space_group_name_H-M   'P 1'
#
loop_
_entity.id
_entity.type
_entity.pdbx_description
1 polymer ?
#
loop_
_entity_poly.entity_id
_entity_poly.type
_entity_poly.pdbx_seq_one_letter_code
_entity_poly.pdbx_strand_id
1 'polypeptide(L)'
;MKQYLDMCKYVLEHGEDRQDRTGTGTRSVFGYQTRYDLREGFPLMTTKKMFLRPIAEELLWFIKGDTNIKYLVDRNVKIWNEWPYEAFKKSSDYHGETIEEFVEKIKTDDEFALKHGDLGPVYGAQWRDFNY
;
A
#
# COMPACT_ATOMS: atom_id res chain seq x y z
N MET A 1 -11.91 -11.85 15.43
CA MET A 1 -10.47 -12.12 15.20
C MET A 1 -10.16 -13.56 14.88
N LYS A 2 -10.88 -14.51 15.47
CA LYS A 2 -10.75 -15.95 15.20
C LYS A 2 -10.68 -16.28 13.70
N GLN A 3 -11.49 -15.64 12.87
CA GLN A 3 -11.51 -15.85 11.41
C GLN A 3 -10.14 -15.63 10.73
N TYR A 4 -9.42 -14.57 11.10
CA TYR A 4 -8.09 -14.29 10.53
C TYR A 4 -7.05 -15.29 11.07
N LEU A 5 -7.10 -15.60 12.36
CA LEU A 5 -6.16 -16.56 12.97
C LEU A 5 -6.36 -17.98 12.43
N ASP A 6 -7.61 -18.40 12.24
CA ASP A 6 -7.97 -19.67 11.64
C ASP A 6 -7.50 -19.74 10.18
N MET A 7 -7.62 -18.64 9.42
CA MET A 7 -7.06 -18.54 8.06
C MET A 7 -5.53 -18.69 8.09
N CYS A 8 -4.81 -17.97 8.95
CA CYS A 8 -3.36 -18.10 9.07
C CYS A 8 -2.95 -19.54 9.44
N LYS A 9 -3.64 -20.15 10.41
CA LYS A 9 -3.40 -21.54 10.81
C LYS A 9 -3.65 -22.50 9.64
N TYR A 10 -4.72 -22.30 8.89
CA TYR A 10 -5.03 -23.11 7.72
C TYR A 10 -3.93 -23.04 6.66
N VAL A 11 -3.41 -21.85 6.36
CA VAL A 11 -2.27 -21.67 5.43
C VAL A 11 -1.02 -22.40 5.93
N LEU A 12 -0.72 -22.35 7.24
CA LEU A 12 0.43 -23.05 7.80
C LEU A 12 0.27 -24.58 7.72
N GLU A 13 -0.91 -25.12 8.01
CA GLU A 13 -1.14 -26.57 8.03
C GLU A 13 -1.31 -27.17 6.63
N HIS A 14 -2.04 -26.49 5.74
CA HIS A 14 -2.48 -27.04 4.44
C HIS A 14 -1.86 -26.35 3.22
N GLY A 15 -1.07 -25.30 3.42
CA GLY A 15 -0.43 -24.59 2.33
C GLY A 15 0.66 -25.40 1.62
N GLU A 16 0.92 -25.03 0.38
CA GLU A 16 2.06 -25.53 -0.40
C GLU A 16 3.12 -24.43 -0.51
N ASP A 17 4.38 -24.83 -0.46
CA ASP A 17 5.50 -23.93 -0.65
C ASP A 17 5.68 -23.62 -2.14
N ARG A 18 5.72 -22.33 -2.49
CA ARG A 18 5.79 -21.83 -3.86
C ARG A 18 6.78 -20.69 -3.98
N GLN A 19 7.47 -20.61 -5.12
CA GLN A 19 8.26 -19.43 -5.47
C GLN A 19 7.33 -18.27 -5.84
N ASP A 20 7.77 -17.04 -5.57
CA ASP A 20 7.04 -15.82 -5.88
C ASP A 20 7.95 -14.79 -6.57
N ARG A 21 7.37 -13.69 -7.06
CA ARG A 21 8.07 -12.67 -7.85
C ARG A 21 9.20 -11.96 -7.08
N THR A 22 9.15 -11.88 -5.75
CA THR A 22 10.22 -11.27 -4.95
C THR A 22 11.41 -12.21 -4.73
N GLY A 23 11.27 -13.51 -5.07
CA GLY A 23 12.30 -14.52 -4.84
C GLY A 23 12.42 -14.98 -3.38
N THR A 24 11.51 -14.55 -2.49
CA THR A 24 11.53 -14.94 -1.06
C THR A 24 10.94 -16.34 -0.85
N GLY A 25 9.92 -16.70 -1.64
CA GLY A 25 9.13 -17.90 -1.43
C GLY A 25 7.96 -17.65 -0.48
N THR A 26 6.88 -18.41 -0.68
CA THR A 26 5.64 -18.29 0.08
C THR A 26 5.08 -19.66 0.42
N ARG A 27 4.33 -19.75 1.52
CA ARG A 27 3.42 -20.86 1.79
C ARG A 27 2.01 -20.41 1.49
N SER A 28 1.30 -21.11 0.62
CA SER A 28 0.08 -20.58 0.00
C SER A 28 -1.04 -21.61 -0.15
N VAL A 29 -2.27 -21.11 -0.12
CA VAL A 29 -3.49 -21.85 -0.49
C VAL A 29 -4.23 -21.06 -1.56
N PHE A 30 -4.98 -21.73 -2.43
CA PHE A 30 -5.80 -21.07 -3.44
C PHE A 30 -7.28 -21.17 -3.07
N GLY A 31 -7.94 -20.01 -2.94
CA GLY A 31 -9.34 -19.91 -2.54
C GLY A 31 -9.55 -20.11 -1.05
N TYR A 32 -9.92 -19.04 -0.35
CA TYR A 32 -10.33 -19.07 1.06
C TYR A 32 -11.35 -17.95 1.29
N GLN A 33 -12.37 -18.20 2.12
CA GLN A 33 -13.38 -17.20 2.43
C GLN A 33 -13.48 -16.98 3.94
N THR A 34 -13.46 -15.71 4.35
CA THR A 34 -13.75 -15.28 5.72
C THR A 34 -15.01 -14.42 5.74
N ARG A 35 -15.64 -14.30 6.91
CA ARG A 35 -16.82 -13.47 7.14
C ARG A 35 -16.67 -12.69 8.44
N TYR A 36 -16.97 -11.40 8.39
CA TYR A 36 -16.91 -10.49 9.53
C TYR A 36 -18.28 -9.82 9.68
N ASP A 37 -18.92 -9.99 10.83
CA ASP A 37 -20.17 -9.29 11.14
C ASP A 37 -19.83 -7.91 11.71
N LEU A 38 -20.13 -6.85 10.95
CA LEU A 38 -19.80 -5.48 11.34
C LEU A 38 -20.72 -4.93 12.44
N ARG A 39 -21.82 -5.63 12.77
CA ARG A 39 -22.69 -5.28 13.90
C ARG A 39 -22.04 -5.62 15.25
N GLU A 40 -21.14 -6.60 15.25
CA GLU A 40 -20.34 -7.00 16.42
C GLU A 40 -19.14 -6.07 16.65
N GLY A 41 -18.90 -5.12 15.74
CA GLY A 41 -17.86 -4.09 15.85
C GLY A 41 -16.96 -3.99 14.62
N PHE A 42 -15.95 -3.11 14.72
CA PHE A 42 -14.99 -2.88 13.65
C PHE A 42 -13.87 -3.94 13.69
N PRO A 43 -13.62 -4.70 12.62
CA PRO A 43 -12.73 -5.87 12.64
C PRO A 43 -11.23 -5.51 12.59
N LEU A 44 -10.78 -4.55 13.40
CA LEU A 44 -9.36 -4.22 13.54
C LEU A 44 -8.65 -5.30 14.37
N MET A 45 -7.48 -5.75 13.92
CA MET A 45 -6.69 -6.75 14.66
C MET A 45 -6.31 -6.26 16.06
N THR A 46 -6.54 -7.11 17.07
CA THR A 46 -6.19 -6.84 18.48
C THR A 46 -5.01 -7.67 18.97
N THR A 47 -4.73 -8.81 18.34
CA THR A 47 -3.59 -9.69 18.68
C THR A 47 -2.24 -9.13 18.24
N LYS A 48 -2.25 -8.09 17.41
CA LYS A 48 -1.11 -7.24 17.05
C LYS A 48 -1.63 -5.83 16.83
N LYS A 49 -0.95 -4.83 17.39
CA LYS A 49 -1.33 -3.42 17.24
C LYS A 49 -1.30 -3.01 15.76
N MET A 50 -2.39 -2.40 15.30
CA MET A 50 -2.52 -1.86 13.95
C MET A 50 -2.47 -0.33 13.97
N PHE A 51 -1.88 0.26 12.93
CA PHE A 51 -1.84 1.70 12.75
C PHE A 51 -3.05 2.14 11.92
N LEU A 52 -4.16 2.47 12.59
CA LEU A 52 -5.42 2.79 11.91
C LEU A 52 -5.36 4.08 11.09
N ARG A 53 -4.60 5.10 11.54
CA ARG A 53 -4.51 6.39 10.83
C ARG A 53 -4.01 6.22 9.38
N PRO A 54 -2.85 5.58 9.11
CA PRO A 54 -2.44 5.31 7.72
C PRO A 54 -3.46 4.56 6.87
N ILE A 55 -4.16 3.58 7.44
CA ILE A 55 -5.21 2.81 6.72
C ILE A 55 -6.35 3.73 6.29
N ALA A 56 -6.80 4.61 7.20
CA ALA A 56 -7.87 5.56 6.90
C ALA A 56 -7.42 6.60 5.86
N GLU A 57 -6.21 7.15 5.99
CA GLU A 57 -5.69 8.15 5.03
C GLU A 57 -5.49 7.57 3.62
N GLU A 58 -5.04 6.32 3.52
CA GLU A 58 -4.95 5.60 2.24
C GLU A 58 -6.33 5.42 1.61
N LEU A 59 -7.33 5.00 2.39
CA LEU A 59 -8.70 4.87 1.88
C LEU A 59 -9.26 6.23 1.43
N LEU A 60 -9.02 7.30 2.19
CA LEU A 60 -9.44 8.67 1.83
C LEU A 60 -8.78 9.14 0.52
N TRP A 61 -7.51 8.79 0.31
CA TRP A 61 -6.77 9.07 -0.91
C TRP A 61 -7.37 8.31 -2.13
N PHE A 62 -7.68 7.02 -1.97
CA PHE A 62 -8.34 6.25 -3.03
C PHE A 62 -9.73 6.81 -3.38
N ILE A 63 -10.59 7.10 -2.40
CA ILE A 63 -11.93 7.62 -2.69
C ILE A 63 -11.87 9.00 -3.33
N LYS A 64 -10.83 9.81 -3.08
CA LYS A 64 -10.60 11.11 -3.73
C LYS A 64 -10.26 10.94 -5.22
N GLY A 65 -9.80 9.75 -5.63
CA GLY A 65 -9.36 9.47 -7.00
C GLY A 65 -7.94 9.92 -7.29
N ASP A 66 -7.16 10.19 -6.24
CA ASP A 66 -5.81 10.73 -6.34
C ASP A 66 -4.81 9.58 -6.53
N THR A 67 -3.77 9.82 -7.32
CA THR A 67 -2.71 8.85 -7.66
C THR A 67 -1.32 9.34 -7.25
N ASN A 68 -1.23 10.57 -6.74
CA ASN A 68 0.01 11.16 -6.32
C ASN A 68 0.27 10.92 -4.82
N ILE A 69 1.47 10.45 -4.47
CA ILE A 69 1.83 10.15 -3.07
C ILE A 69 2.01 11.39 -2.19
N LYS A 70 2.06 12.61 -2.74
CA LYS A 70 2.19 13.85 -1.95
C LYS A 70 1.14 13.94 -0.84
N TYR A 71 -0.12 13.61 -1.15
CA TYR A 71 -1.21 13.57 -0.17
C TYR A 71 -0.85 12.72 1.06
N LEU A 72 -0.24 11.55 0.83
CA LEU A 72 0.14 10.58 1.85
C LEU A 72 1.39 11.04 2.62
N VAL A 73 2.40 11.53 1.91
CA VAL A 73 3.64 12.07 2.49
C VAL A 73 3.35 13.23 3.45
N ASP A 74 2.48 14.17 3.05
CA ASP A 74 2.06 15.31 3.88
C ASP A 74 1.41 14.87 5.20
N ARG A 75 0.82 13.67 5.21
CA ARG A 75 0.15 13.05 6.38
C ARG A 75 1.02 12.03 7.11
N ASN A 76 2.30 11.97 6.77
CA ASN A 76 3.27 11.03 7.32
C ASN A 76 2.80 9.56 7.16
N VAL A 77 2.26 9.25 5.99
CA VAL A 77 1.93 7.88 5.54
C VAL A 77 2.96 7.48 4.50
N LYS A 78 3.67 6.38 4.77
CA LYS A 78 4.89 5.98 4.03
C LYS A 78 4.72 4.73 3.18
N ILE A 79 3.56 4.07 3.25
CA ILE A 79 3.31 2.72 2.72
C ILE A 79 3.38 2.61 1.20
N TRP A 80 3.51 3.73 0.47
CA TRP A 80 3.60 3.83 -0.98
C TRP A 80 4.91 4.47 -1.47
N ASN A 81 5.85 4.82 -0.59
CA ASN A 81 7.01 5.64 -0.96
C ASN A 81 8.01 4.91 -1.87
N GLU A 82 8.10 3.59 -1.76
CA GLU A 82 9.11 2.79 -2.45
C GLU A 82 8.87 2.73 -3.96
N TRP A 83 7.62 2.63 -4.42
CA TRP A 83 7.29 2.50 -5.85
C TRP A 83 7.68 3.71 -6.70
N PRO A 84 7.28 4.95 -6.37
CA PRO A 84 7.68 6.12 -7.14
C PRO A 84 9.17 6.42 -6.94
N TYR A 85 9.75 6.07 -5.80
CA TYR A 85 11.20 6.16 -5.61
C TYR A 85 11.97 5.20 -6.53
N GLU A 86 11.52 3.95 -6.70
CA GLU A 86 12.09 3.01 -7.68
C GLU A 86 11.96 3.50 -9.14
N ALA A 87 10.90 4.25 -9.46
CA ALA A 87 10.75 4.91 -10.75
C ALA A 87 11.70 6.12 -10.88
N PHE A 88 11.76 6.95 -9.86
CA PHE A 88 12.64 8.12 -9.78
C PHE A 88 14.11 7.73 -9.98
N LYS A 89 14.59 6.66 -9.33
CA LYS A 89 15.96 6.12 -9.50
C LYS A 89 16.33 5.77 -10.94
N LYS A 90 15.34 5.55 -11.81
CA LYS A 90 15.54 5.23 -13.24
C LYS A 90 15.43 6.48 -14.13
N SER A 91 15.07 7.63 -13.58
CA SER A 91 14.92 8.89 -14.30
C SER A 91 16.24 9.64 -14.44
N SER A 92 16.29 10.61 -15.35
CA SER A 92 17.45 11.52 -15.51
C SER A 92 17.67 12.45 -14.31
N ASP A 93 16.65 12.63 -13.49
CA ASP A 93 16.64 13.58 -12.37
C ASP A 93 17.23 12.96 -11.09
N TYR A 94 17.55 11.66 -11.13
CA TYR A 94 18.18 10.95 -10.03
C TYR A 94 19.68 11.19 -10.01
N HIS A 95 20.17 11.67 -8.87
CA HIS A 95 21.56 12.02 -8.62
C HIS A 95 22.11 11.33 -7.37
N GLY A 96 21.49 10.24 -6.93
CA GLY A 96 21.93 9.45 -5.77
C GLY A 96 21.20 9.78 -4.47
N GLU A 97 20.06 10.46 -4.54
CA GLU A 97 19.24 10.78 -3.38
C GLU A 97 18.77 9.52 -2.66
N THR A 98 18.71 9.60 -1.34
CA THR A 98 18.06 8.61 -0.48
C THR A 98 16.53 8.68 -0.61
N ILE A 99 15.83 7.65 -0.10
CA ILE A 99 14.36 7.67 -0.07
C ILE A 99 13.84 8.80 0.84
N GLU A 100 14.58 9.15 1.90
CA GLU A 100 14.25 10.27 2.78
C GLU A 100 14.34 11.61 2.05
N GLU A 101 15.40 11.84 1.28
CA GLU A 101 15.56 13.05 0.46
C GLU A 101 14.51 13.14 -0.65
N PHE A 102 14.20 12.01 -1.30
CA PHE A 102 13.10 11.92 -2.26
C PHE A 102 11.76 12.32 -1.61
N VAL A 103 11.44 11.77 -0.44
CA VAL A 103 10.20 12.08 0.29
C VAL A 103 10.15 13.56 0.69
N GLU A 104 11.27 14.14 1.11
CA GLU A 104 11.32 15.57 1.44
C GLU A 104 11.10 16.44 0.19
N LYS A 105 11.65 16.05 -0.98
CA LYS A 105 11.36 16.73 -2.26
C LYS A 105 9.88 16.62 -2.64
N ILE A 106 9.26 15.45 -2.54
CA ILE A 106 7.80 15.28 -2.78
C ILE A 106 6.99 16.23 -1.87
N LYS A 107 7.43 16.42 -0.63
CA LYS A 107 6.74 17.29 0.33
C LYS A 107 6.91 18.78 0.01
N THR A 108 8.11 19.20 -0.40
CA THR A 108 8.50 20.61 -0.46
C THR A 108 8.52 21.23 -1.86
N ASP A 109 8.55 20.42 -2.91
CA ASP A 109 8.58 20.85 -4.31
C ASP A 109 7.39 20.25 -5.07
N ASP A 110 6.42 21.10 -5.41
CA ASP A 110 5.18 20.68 -6.07
C ASP A 110 5.40 20.24 -7.53
N GLU A 111 6.38 20.80 -8.23
CA GLU A 111 6.72 20.38 -9.59
C GLU A 111 7.38 18.99 -9.57
N PHE A 112 8.30 18.78 -8.63
CA PHE A 112 8.90 17.47 -8.39
C PHE A 112 7.84 16.44 -7.99
N ALA A 113 6.92 16.81 -7.08
CA ALA A 113 5.82 15.95 -6.67
C ALA A 113 4.91 15.58 -7.84
N LEU A 114 4.54 16.54 -8.69
CA LEU A 114 3.71 16.27 -9.86
C LEU A 114 4.38 15.28 -10.82
N LYS A 115 5.71 15.42 -11.02
CA LYS A 115 6.47 14.59 -11.96
C LYS A 115 6.78 13.19 -11.42
N HIS A 116 7.22 13.10 -10.17
CA HIS A 116 7.79 11.87 -9.61
C HIS A 116 6.94 11.23 -8.51
N GLY A 117 5.88 11.90 -8.05
CA GLY A 117 4.97 11.39 -7.03
C GLY A 117 3.78 10.59 -7.59
N ASP A 118 3.52 10.64 -8.89
CA ASP A 118 2.40 9.93 -9.52
C ASP A 118 2.72 8.43 -9.70
N LEU A 119 1.82 7.59 -9.21
CA LEU A 119 1.89 6.13 -9.33
C LEU A 119 1.22 5.60 -10.61
N GLY A 120 0.57 6.47 -11.39
CA GLY A 120 -0.26 6.08 -12.53
C GLY A 120 -1.61 5.50 -12.10
N PRO A 121 -2.25 4.62 -12.91
CA PRO A 121 -3.64 4.16 -12.70
C PRO A 121 -3.79 3.13 -11.57
N VAL A 122 -3.47 3.53 -10.34
CA VAL A 122 -3.76 2.75 -9.12
C VAL A 122 -5.25 2.85 -8.74
N TYR A 123 -5.63 2.30 -7.58
CA TYR A 123 -7.03 2.17 -7.15
C TYR A 123 -7.84 3.46 -7.26
N GLY A 124 -7.27 4.61 -6.88
CA GLY A 124 -7.95 5.90 -6.93
C GLY A 124 -8.44 6.25 -8.34
N ALA A 125 -7.53 6.21 -9.33
CA ALA A 125 -7.87 6.38 -10.73
C ALA A 125 -8.93 5.37 -11.16
N GLN A 126 -8.70 4.06 -10.98
CA GLN A 126 -9.63 3.02 -11.44
C GLN A 126 -11.04 3.15 -10.84
N TRP A 127 -11.17 3.60 -9.59
CA TRP A 127 -12.46 3.76 -8.92
C TRP A 127 -13.22 5.02 -9.33
N ARG A 128 -12.52 6.06 -9.78
CA ARG A 128 -13.09 7.40 -10.00
C ARG A 128 -13.01 7.88 -11.44
N ASP A 129 -12.14 7.30 -12.24
CA ASP A 129 -11.88 7.56 -13.65
C ASP A 129 -11.40 6.28 -14.36
N PHE A 130 -12.35 5.46 -14.81
CA PHE A 130 -12.07 4.15 -15.41
C PHE A 130 -11.22 4.22 -16.70
N ASN A 131 -11.09 5.39 -17.32
CA ASN A 131 -10.37 5.59 -18.57
C ASN A 131 -9.01 6.31 -18.39
N TYR A 132 -8.52 6.41 -17.15
CA TYR A 132 -7.22 7.01 -16.81
C TYR A 132 -6.07 6.50 -17.70
#